data_AF-A0A7V9BT42-F1
#
_entry.id   AF-A0A7V9BT42-F1
#
_cell.length_a   1.000
_cell.length_b   1.000
_cell.length_c   1.000
_cell.angle_alpha   90.00
_cell.angle_beta   90.00
_cell.angle_gamma   90.00
#
_symmetry.space_group_name_H-M   'P 1'
#
loop_
_entity.id
_entity.type
_entity.pdbx_description
1 polymer ?
#
loop_
_entity_poly.entity_id
_entity_poly.type
_entity_poly.pdbx_seq_one_letter_code
_entity_poly.pdbx_strand_id
1 'polypeptide(L)'
;MLSLLFLACVSGPPATGDGVSDEGGGDPSDSEIAGCEAIDADADGADACDDCDDDDALAYPGAVERCNGRDDDCDDALGAEEQVDADADGVGDCIACDEAGFGAIPGDLGGAALVDALHEATSGQDCADYSAETDWMFVELDKTSDGTVECVYTGRRTAVGSDKPDATDMNTEHTWPQSLGADVEPAKCDLHHLFPSDADANNARGNLSFAEVSSVDRWWDETGESALGEGTWEPREVHKGNVARAMLYFAMRYGYATDPGQLALYRSWHAADPVDAAERTRTLRIRDRQGEANPYVVCPDLVDRL
;
A
#
# COMPACT_ATOMS: atom_id res chain seq x y z
N MET A 1 -47.97 44.23 11.44
CA MET A 1 -48.80 43.81 10.30
C MET A 1 -48.71 42.28 10.27
N LEU A 2 -49.63 41.55 10.92
CA LEU A 2 -50.89 41.02 10.36
C LEU A 2 -50.59 40.15 9.12
N SER A 3 -50.85 38.84 9.05
CA SER A 3 -52.01 38.08 9.51
C SER A 3 -51.72 36.56 9.55
N LEU A 4 -52.38 35.86 10.49
CA LEU A 4 -52.72 34.42 10.48
C LEU A 4 -53.72 34.07 9.35
N LEU A 5 -53.78 32.79 8.95
CA LEU A 5 -55.00 31.94 8.77
C LEU A 5 -54.57 30.51 8.32
N PHE A 6 -54.66 29.45 9.14
CA PHE A 6 -55.78 28.52 9.39
C PHE A 6 -56.30 27.68 8.19
N LEU A 7 -55.97 26.38 8.23
CA LEU A 7 -56.84 25.18 8.24
C LEU A 7 -57.93 25.00 7.16
N ALA A 8 -57.88 23.88 6.43
CA ALA A 8 -59.06 23.07 6.12
C ALA A 8 -58.68 21.62 5.77
N CYS A 9 -59.11 20.70 6.62
CA CYS A 9 -59.28 19.28 6.36
C CYS A 9 -60.68 19.08 5.75
N VAL A 10 -60.83 18.27 4.69
CA VAL A 10 -62.13 17.76 4.26
C VAL A 10 -62.06 16.25 4.03
N SER A 11 -62.97 15.62 4.75
CA SER A 11 -63.36 14.21 4.86
C SER A 11 -64.13 13.65 3.66
N GLY A 12 -63.97 12.34 3.41
CA GLY A 12 -64.88 11.48 2.66
C GLY A 12 -64.87 10.04 3.23
N PRO A 13 -66.02 9.40 3.57
CA PRO A 13 -66.10 8.13 4.33
C PRO A 13 -66.53 6.92 3.44
N PRO A 14 -67.03 5.76 3.97
CA PRO A 14 -66.24 4.54 4.17
C PRO A 14 -66.79 3.23 3.53
N ALA A 15 -65.97 2.17 3.60
CA ALA A 15 -66.25 0.73 3.72
C ALA A 15 -67.12 -0.02 2.68
N THR A 16 -66.67 -1.21 2.25
CA THR A 16 -67.19 -2.54 2.67
C THR A 16 -66.47 -3.67 1.93
N GLY A 17 -66.14 -4.77 2.62
CA GLY A 17 -65.78 -6.03 1.97
C GLY A 17 -64.97 -6.99 2.83
N ASP A 18 -65.64 -7.61 3.81
CA ASP A 18 -65.14 -8.75 4.60
C ASP A 18 -64.76 -9.95 3.73
N GLY A 19 -63.68 -10.62 4.11
CA GLY A 19 -63.23 -11.88 3.52
C GLY A 19 -62.17 -12.55 4.39
N VAL A 20 -62.57 -12.99 5.58
CA VAL A 20 -61.80 -13.95 6.40
C VAL A 20 -61.86 -15.32 5.73
N SER A 21 -60.69 -15.90 5.47
CA SER A 21 -60.48 -17.35 5.54
C SER A 21 -59.13 -17.58 6.21
N ASP A 22 -59.24 -18.11 7.41
CA ASP A 22 -58.21 -18.60 8.32
C ASP A 22 -57.47 -19.83 7.76
N GLU A 23 -56.41 -20.19 8.48
CA GLU A 23 -55.74 -21.49 8.63
C GLU A 23 -54.33 -21.60 8.03
N GLY A 24 -53.31 -21.49 8.88
CA GLY A 24 -51.96 -21.96 8.55
C GLY A 24 -50.83 -21.64 9.54
N GLY A 25 -51.02 -21.92 10.84
CA GLY A 25 -50.01 -22.12 11.89
C GLY A 25 -48.58 -21.58 11.72
N GLY A 26 -48.30 -20.43 12.31
CA GLY A 26 -46.94 -20.01 12.69
C GLY A 26 -46.55 -20.67 14.02
N ASP A 27 -45.48 -21.44 14.00
CA ASP A 27 -44.78 -21.95 15.17
C ASP A 27 -44.12 -20.78 15.92
N PRO A 28 -44.41 -20.53 17.21
CA PRO A 28 -43.81 -19.44 17.98
C PRO A 28 -42.45 -19.82 18.59
N SER A 29 -41.78 -20.87 18.09
CA SER A 29 -40.46 -21.28 18.57
C SER A 29 -39.29 -20.59 17.87
N ASP A 30 -39.54 -19.84 16.80
CA ASP A 30 -38.53 -18.95 16.24
C ASP A 30 -38.60 -17.63 17.02
N SER A 31 -37.97 -17.63 18.20
CA SER A 31 -37.60 -16.38 18.84
C SER A 31 -36.59 -15.71 17.91
N GLU A 32 -37.11 -14.88 17.02
CA GLU A 32 -36.35 -13.85 16.31
C GLU A 32 -35.37 -13.23 17.31
N ILE A 33 -34.10 -13.60 17.20
CA ILE A 33 -33.03 -12.80 17.77
C ILE A 33 -33.05 -11.54 16.91
N ALA A 34 -33.76 -10.52 17.40
CA ALA A 34 -33.63 -9.18 16.89
C ALA A 34 -32.17 -8.77 17.08
N GLY A 35 -31.38 -8.76 16.00
CA GLY A 35 -29.99 -8.33 16.07
C GLY A 35 -29.22 -8.35 14.76
N CYS A 36 -29.17 -9.48 14.07
CA CYS A 36 -28.33 -9.67 12.88
C CYS A 36 -29.07 -10.57 11.88
N GLU A 37 -29.11 -10.17 10.62
CA GLU A 37 -29.55 -11.05 9.54
C GLU A 37 -28.35 -11.93 9.17
N ALA A 38 -28.53 -13.25 9.03
CA ALA A 38 -27.47 -14.17 8.60
C ALA A 38 -27.18 -14.00 7.10
N ILE A 39 -26.68 -12.82 6.76
CA ILE A 39 -26.18 -12.42 5.45
C ILE A 39 -24.67 -12.41 5.58
N ASP A 40 -24.01 -13.03 4.61
CA ASP A 40 -22.57 -13.02 4.40
C ASP A 40 -22.36 -12.11 3.18
N ALA A 41 -22.10 -10.83 3.44
CA ALA A 41 -22.15 -9.82 2.39
C ALA A 41 -20.85 -9.75 1.56
N ASP A 42 -19.72 -10.13 2.13
CA ASP A 42 -18.41 -10.15 1.49
C ASP A 42 -17.96 -11.54 0.98
N ALA A 43 -18.71 -12.59 1.31
CA ALA A 43 -18.54 -13.98 0.88
C ALA A 43 -17.30 -14.69 1.45
N ASP A 44 -16.87 -14.36 2.67
CA ASP A 44 -15.78 -15.05 3.35
C ASP A 44 -16.21 -16.31 4.14
N GLY A 45 -17.51 -16.46 4.37
CA GLY A 45 -18.13 -17.60 5.03
C GLY A 45 -18.45 -17.39 6.52
N ALA A 46 -18.18 -16.22 7.09
CA ALA A 46 -18.85 -15.70 8.28
C ALA A 46 -20.14 -14.96 7.86
N ASP A 47 -21.13 -14.90 8.75
CA ASP A 47 -22.31 -14.07 8.52
C ASP A 47 -22.29 -12.89 9.49
N ALA A 48 -23.08 -11.85 9.21
CA ALA A 48 -23.14 -10.63 10.02
C ALA A 48 -23.45 -10.82 11.53
N CYS A 49 -23.77 -12.03 11.99
CA CYS A 49 -23.89 -12.34 13.41
C CYS A 49 -22.56 -12.74 14.06
N ASP A 50 -21.69 -13.37 13.28
CA ASP A 50 -20.39 -13.88 13.71
C ASP A 50 -19.24 -12.98 13.20
N ASP A 51 -19.49 -12.16 12.18
CA ASP A 51 -18.55 -11.21 11.58
C ASP A 51 -18.66 -9.80 12.20
N CYS A 52 -17.52 -9.24 12.57
CA CYS A 52 -17.36 -7.91 13.13
C CYS A 52 -17.31 -6.80 12.07
N ASP A 53 -17.06 -7.11 10.79
CA ASP A 53 -17.15 -6.23 9.63
C ASP A 53 -17.56 -6.97 8.34
N ASP A 54 -18.84 -7.31 8.19
CA ASP A 54 -19.46 -8.04 7.04
C ASP A 54 -19.28 -7.39 5.65
N ASP A 55 -18.62 -6.22 5.57
CA ASP A 55 -18.22 -5.58 4.31
C ASP A 55 -16.74 -5.85 3.94
N ASP A 56 -15.97 -6.60 4.76
CA ASP A 56 -14.54 -6.87 4.63
C ASP A 56 -14.20 -8.37 4.80
N ALA A 57 -14.02 -9.08 3.68
CA ALA A 57 -13.76 -10.53 3.62
C ALA A 57 -12.44 -11.01 4.28
N LEU A 58 -11.74 -10.11 4.96
CA LEU A 58 -10.54 -10.37 5.76
C LEU A 58 -10.81 -10.23 7.26
N ALA A 59 -12.03 -9.85 7.67
CA ALA A 59 -12.48 -9.79 9.04
C ALA A 59 -13.48 -10.94 9.27
N TYR A 60 -13.09 -11.95 10.04
CA TYR A 60 -13.94 -13.10 10.36
C TYR A 60 -13.42 -13.84 11.60
N PRO A 61 -14.26 -14.60 12.32
CA PRO A 61 -13.82 -15.37 13.48
C PRO A 61 -12.54 -16.20 13.27
N GLY A 62 -11.48 -15.82 13.97
CA GLY A 62 -10.16 -16.49 13.89
C GLY A 62 -9.33 -16.12 12.65
N ALA A 63 -9.62 -14.99 12.01
CA ALA A 63 -8.71 -14.34 11.07
C ALA A 63 -7.37 -13.97 11.74
N VAL A 64 -6.42 -13.50 10.93
CA VAL A 64 -5.14 -13.00 11.46
C VAL A 64 -5.22 -11.48 11.51
N GLU A 65 -4.90 -10.90 12.67
CA GLU A 65 -4.93 -9.46 12.89
C GLU A 65 -4.00 -8.70 11.93
N ARG A 66 -4.57 -7.76 11.17
CA ARG A 66 -3.85 -6.82 10.30
C ARG A 66 -3.51 -5.53 11.04
N CYS A 67 -2.58 -4.74 10.50
CA CYS A 67 -2.27 -3.41 11.02
C CYS A 67 -3.28 -2.35 10.54
N ASN A 68 -4.57 -2.68 10.61
CA ASN A 68 -5.64 -1.79 10.22
C ASN A 68 -6.34 -1.16 11.45
N GLY A 69 -5.95 -1.49 12.69
CA GLY A 69 -6.57 -0.94 13.90
C GLY A 69 -8.03 -1.35 14.10
N ARG A 70 -8.46 -2.41 13.43
CA ARG A 70 -9.73 -3.11 13.58
C ARG A 70 -9.45 -4.49 14.17
N ASP A 71 -10.47 -5.03 14.81
CA ASP A 71 -10.50 -6.41 15.28
C ASP A 71 -10.92 -7.23 14.06
N ASP A 72 -9.98 -7.97 13.47
CA ASP A 72 -10.20 -8.77 12.28
C ASP A 72 -10.64 -10.20 12.66
N ASP A 73 -10.27 -10.69 13.83
CA ASP A 73 -10.61 -12.05 14.27
C ASP A 73 -11.87 -12.16 15.14
N CYS A 74 -12.51 -11.01 15.38
CA CYS A 74 -13.78 -10.80 16.08
C CYS A 74 -13.77 -11.34 17.53
N ASP A 75 -12.64 -11.28 18.22
CA ASP A 75 -12.48 -11.76 19.58
C ASP A 75 -12.52 -10.66 20.68
N ASP A 76 -12.83 -9.41 20.28
CA ASP A 76 -12.78 -8.18 21.07
C ASP A 76 -11.35 -7.77 21.49
N ALA A 77 -10.30 -8.27 20.84
CA ALA A 77 -8.90 -7.91 21.07
C ALA A 77 -8.14 -7.54 19.79
N LEU A 78 -7.42 -6.41 19.86
CA LEU A 78 -6.50 -5.97 18.79
C LEU A 78 -5.12 -6.63 18.97
N GLY A 79 -5.11 -7.96 19.09
CA GLY A 79 -4.03 -8.74 19.68
C GLY A 79 -2.67 -8.59 18.99
N ALA A 80 -1.70 -7.96 19.66
CA ALA A 80 -0.35 -7.80 19.11
C ALA A 80 0.45 -9.11 18.94
N GLU A 81 -0.08 -10.20 19.48
CA GLU A 81 0.50 -11.54 19.50
C GLU A 81 -0.03 -12.45 18.39
N GLU A 82 -1.05 -11.99 17.66
CA GLU A 82 -1.65 -12.65 16.48
C GLU A 82 -1.32 -11.92 15.17
N GLN A 83 -0.42 -10.94 15.22
CA GLN A 83 -0.02 -10.16 14.06
C GLN A 83 0.71 -11.00 13.02
N VAL A 84 0.46 -10.69 11.74
CA VAL A 84 1.28 -11.14 10.63
C VAL A 84 2.71 -10.61 10.79
N ASP A 85 3.70 -11.51 10.71
CA ASP A 85 5.12 -11.18 10.50
C ASP A 85 5.44 -11.58 9.05
N ALA A 86 5.00 -10.75 8.10
CA ALA A 86 4.99 -11.09 6.68
C ALA A 86 6.42 -11.31 6.14
N ASP A 87 7.39 -10.57 6.70
CA ASP A 87 8.78 -10.62 6.30
C ASP A 87 9.67 -11.54 7.15
N ALA A 88 9.09 -12.20 8.16
CA ALA A 88 9.73 -13.18 9.04
C ALA A 88 10.99 -12.63 9.75
N ASP A 89 10.97 -11.35 10.13
CA ASP A 89 12.07 -10.69 10.83
C ASP A 89 11.96 -10.82 12.37
N GLY A 90 10.82 -11.34 12.85
CA GLY A 90 10.51 -11.55 14.25
C GLY A 90 9.77 -10.38 14.91
N VAL A 91 9.35 -9.37 14.16
CA VAL A 91 8.54 -8.23 14.61
C VAL A 91 7.23 -8.22 13.81
N GLY A 92 6.09 -8.27 14.50
CA GLY A 92 4.78 -8.17 13.85
C GLY A 92 4.59 -6.83 13.12
N ASP A 93 3.83 -6.86 12.02
CA ASP A 93 3.64 -5.72 11.13
C ASP A 93 3.08 -4.48 11.85
N CYS A 94 2.16 -4.65 12.81
CA CYS A 94 1.61 -3.51 13.54
C CYS A 94 2.60 -2.92 14.54
N ILE A 95 3.44 -3.74 15.16
CA ILE A 95 4.53 -3.26 16.01
C ILE A 95 5.51 -2.43 15.17
N ALA A 96 5.91 -2.94 14.00
CA ALA A 96 6.81 -2.20 13.13
C ALA A 96 6.20 -0.88 12.63
N CYS A 97 4.89 -0.88 12.35
CA CYS A 97 4.15 0.32 11.97
C CYS A 97 4.13 1.38 13.09
N ASP A 98 3.85 0.97 14.33
CA ASP A 98 3.85 1.85 15.50
C ASP A 98 5.25 2.38 15.83
N GLU A 99 6.26 1.51 15.82
CA GLU A 99 7.66 1.88 16.04
C GLU A 99 8.21 2.83 14.97
N ALA A 100 7.65 2.78 13.76
CA ALA A 100 7.95 3.71 12.68
C ALA A 100 7.17 5.03 12.75
N GLY A 101 6.26 5.19 13.72
CA GLY A 101 5.50 6.42 13.95
C GLY A 101 4.15 6.49 13.25
N PHE A 102 3.68 5.38 12.65
CA PHE A 102 2.43 5.33 11.89
C PHE A 102 1.28 4.59 12.60
N GLY A 103 1.50 4.06 13.80
CA GLY A 103 0.45 3.40 14.61
C GLY A 103 -0.70 4.32 15.04
N ALA A 104 -0.53 5.64 14.92
CA ALA A 104 -1.59 6.62 15.20
C ALA A 104 -2.51 6.90 13.99
N ILE A 105 -2.25 6.32 12.81
CA ILE A 105 -3.11 6.47 11.63
C ILE A 105 -4.41 5.70 11.88
N PRO A 106 -5.58 6.36 11.93
CA PRO A 106 -6.85 5.69 12.20
C PRO A 106 -7.15 4.64 11.13
N GLY A 107 -7.64 3.48 11.57
CA GLY A 107 -7.91 2.32 10.72
C GLY A 107 -8.94 2.50 9.62
N ASP A 108 -9.90 3.37 9.87
CA ASP A 108 -11.01 3.72 8.98
C ASP A 108 -10.63 4.73 7.89
N LEU A 109 -9.41 5.29 7.91
CA LEU A 109 -8.95 6.16 6.83
C LEU A 109 -8.63 5.35 5.57
N GLY A 110 -9.14 5.83 4.43
CA GLY A 110 -8.81 5.32 3.11
C GLY A 110 -8.73 6.41 2.05
N GLY A 111 -8.26 6.03 0.86
CA GLY A 111 -8.14 6.89 -0.31
C GLY A 111 -7.42 8.20 -0.01
N ALA A 112 -7.98 9.31 -0.50
CA ALA A 112 -7.39 10.64 -0.35
C ALA A 112 -7.19 11.07 1.11
N ALA A 113 -8.09 10.68 2.02
CA ALA A 113 -7.96 11.05 3.43
C ALA A 113 -6.77 10.35 4.11
N LEU A 114 -6.50 9.09 3.72
CA LEU A 114 -5.29 8.39 4.16
C LEU A 114 -4.03 9.04 3.58
N VAL A 115 -4.03 9.35 2.29
CA VAL A 115 -2.90 10.03 1.62
C VAL A 115 -2.57 11.36 2.30
N ASP A 116 -3.58 12.17 2.62
CA ASP A 116 -3.40 13.46 3.31
C ASP A 116 -2.78 13.27 4.72
N ALA A 117 -3.23 12.25 5.46
CA ALA A 117 -2.69 11.94 6.79
C ALA A 117 -1.23 11.49 6.73
N LEU A 118 -0.88 10.62 5.77
CA LEU A 118 0.49 10.15 5.55
C LEU A 118 1.41 11.27 5.04
N HIS A 119 0.89 12.17 4.21
CA HIS A 119 1.65 13.33 3.72
C HIS A 119 2.08 14.24 4.87
N GLU A 120 1.18 14.51 5.81
CA GLU A 120 1.50 15.28 7.01
C GLU A 120 2.48 14.52 7.91
N ALA A 121 2.26 13.22 8.14
CA ALA A 121 3.11 12.39 8.98
C ALA A 121 4.55 12.27 8.46
N THR A 122 4.74 12.28 7.14
CA THR A 122 6.07 12.18 6.50
C THR A 122 6.71 13.52 6.15
N SER A 123 6.11 14.64 6.56
CA SER A 123 6.55 15.98 6.19
C SER A 123 7.95 16.35 6.68
N GLY A 124 8.44 15.68 7.73
CA GLY A 124 9.77 15.89 8.33
C GLY A 124 10.94 15.32 7.53
N GLN A 125 10.67 14.52 6.50
CA GLN A 125 11.71 13.89 5.68
C GLN A 125 12.47 14.92 4.85
N ASP A 126 13.79 14.90 4.92
CA ASP A 126 14.67 15.90 4.29
C ASP A 126 15.97 15.28 3.75
N CYS A 127 16.50 15.91 2.70
CA CYS A 127 17.86 15.72 2.21
C CYS A 127 18.27 16.93 1.38
N ALA A 128 19.57 17.22 1.37
CA ALA A 128 20.08 18.45 0.80
C ALA A 128 21.20 18.25 -0.22
N ASP A 129 21.75 17.04 -0.38
CA ASP A 129 22.98 16.87 -1.16
C ASP A 129 22.86 16.00 -2.41
N TYR A 130 21.98 15.03 -2.59
CA TYR A 130 22.01 14.07 -3.73
C TYR A 130 23.32 13.27 -3.89
N SER A 131 24.47 13.90 -4.15
CA SER A 131 25.75 13.20 -4.30
C SER A 131 26.11 12.43 -3.04
N ALA A 132 26.02 13.07 -1.87
CA ALA A 132 26.27 12.41 -0.60
C ALA A 132 25.26 11.28 -0.32
N GLU A 133 24.02 11.40 -0.77
CA GLU A 133 23.00 10.39 -0.48
C GLU A 133 23.18 9.19 -1.41
N THR A 134 23.48 9.43 -2.69
CA THR A 134 23.81 8.36 -3.64
C THR A 134 25.12 7.66 -3.30
N ASP A 135 26.15 8.40 -2.85
CA ASP A 135 27.38 7.79 -2.34
C ASP A 135 27.06 6.86 -1.16
N TRP A 136 26.27 7.34 -0.19
CA TRP A 136 25.85 6.55 0.96
C TRP A 136 24.98 5.35 0.56
N MET A 137 24.09 5.52 -0.42
CA MET A 137 23.26 4.44 -0.97
C MET A 137 24.13 3.27 -1.43
N PHE A 138 25.14 3.56 -2.25
CA PHE A 138 26.03 2.54 -2.80
C PHE A 138 26.98 1.94 -1.76
N VAL A 139 27.55 2.75 -0.87
CA VAL A 139 28.64 2.30 0.00
C VAL A 139 28.18 1.80 1.36
N GLU A 140 27.01 2.23 1.83
CA GLU A 140 26.46 1.83 3.13
C GLU A 140 25.10 1.16 2.99
N LEU A 141 24.12 1.81 2.35
CA LEU A 141 22.72 1.35 2.37
C LEU A 141 22.54 -0.01 1.69
N ASP A 142 22.90 -0.09 0.41
CA ASP A 142 22.58 -1.24 -0.44
C ASP A 142 23.77 -2.20 -0.62
N LYS A 143 24.92 -1.89 0.01
CA LYS A 143 26.11 -2.74 -0.04
C LYS A 143 25.91 -4.00 0.79
N THR A 144 25.95 -5.14 0.13
CA THR A 144 25.86 -6.45 0.76
C THR A 144 27.13 -6.79 1.54
N SER A 145 27.03 -7.80 2.42
CA SER A 145 28.16 -8.25 3.26
C SER A 145 29.37 -8.79 2.48
N ASP A 146 29.17 -9.23 1.23
CA ASP A 146 30.25 -9.64 0.33
C ASP A 146 30.89 -8.47 -0.43
N GLY A 147 30.46 -7.23 -0.15
CA GLY A 147 31.03 -6.01 -0.72
C GLY A 147 30.54 -5.72 -2.13
N THR A 148 29.34 -6.17 -2.49
CA THR A 148 28.72 -5.86 -3.78
C THR A 148 27.44 -5.05 -3.60
N VAL A 149 26.91 -4.49 -4.67
CA VAL A 149 25.51 -4.06 -4.76
C VAL A 149 24.90 -4.72 -5.98
N GLU A 150 23.58 -4.88 -5.98
CA GLU A 150 22.83 -5.52 -7.06
C GLU A 150 22.00 -4.49 -7.82
N CYS A 151 22.07 -4.53 -9.15
CA CYS A 151 21.21 -3.75 -10.02
C CYS A 151 19.76 -4.25 -9.91
N VAL A 152 18.83 -3.34 -9.62
CA VAL A 152 17.41 -3.66 -9.46
C VAL A 152 16.72 -4.20 -10.72
N TYR A 153 17.22 -3.84 -11.91
CA TYR A 153 16.61 -4.27 -13.18
C TYR A 153 17.29 -5.48 -13.81
N THR A 154 18.58 -5.67 -13.62
CA THR A 154 19.34 -6.73 -14.32
C THR A 154 19.76 -7.88 -13.39
N GLY A 155 19.74 -7.66 -12.07
CA GLY A 155 20.29 -8.58 -11.08
C GLY A 155 21.81 -8.70 -11.09
N ARG A 156 22.50 -7.93 -11.95
CA ARG A 156 23.95 -7.91 -12.02
C ARG A 156 24.51 -7.33 -10.72
N ARG A 157 25.49 -8.02 -10.14
CA ARG A 157 26.23 -7.55 -8.97
C ARG A 157 27.55 -6.92 -9.37
N THR A 158 27.86 -5.79 -8.73
CA THR A 158 29.12 -5.06 -8.94
C THR A 158 29.77 -4.78 -7.59
N ALA A 159 31.09 -5.00 -7.53
CA ALA A 159 31.86 -4.76 -6.31
C ALA A 159 31.91 -3.26 -5.97
N VAL A 160 31.69 -2.94 -4.70
CA VAL A 160 31.76 -1.59 -4.15
C VAL A 160 32.84 -1.54 -3.08
N GLY A 161 33.78 -0.63 -3.25
CA GLY A 161 34.87 -0.40 -2.30
C GLY A 161 34.47 0.61 -1.21
N SER A 162 35.35 1.57 -0.99
CA SER A 162 35.09 2.73 -0.14
C SER A 162 34.35 3.86 -0.87
N ASP A 163 34.37 3.83 -2.21
CA ASP A 163 33.72 4.80 -3.08
C ASP A 163 32.64 4.09 -3.91
N LYS A 164 31.62 4.83 -4.36
CA LYS A 164 30.60 4.30 -5.27
C LYS A 164 31.21 3.90 -6.63
N PRO A 165 30.59 2.98 -7.37
CA PRO A 165 31.08 2.54 -8.67
C PRO A 165 31.14 3.65 -9.72
N ASP A 166 31.87 3.38 -10.80
CA ASP A 166 31.89 4.27 -11.96
C ASP A 166 30.47 4.40 -12.53
N ALA A 167 30.01 5.63 -12.75
CA ALA A 167 28.65 5.92 -13.20
C ALA A 167 28.34 5.38 -14.62
N THR A 168 29.35 4.96 -15.38
CA THR A 168 29.17 4.28 -16.68
C THR A 168 28.96 2.78 -16.54
N ASP A 169 29.28 2.21 -15.37
CA ASP A 169 29.02 0.82 -15.01
C ASP A 169 27.68 0.71 -14.26
N MET A 170 27.54 1.46 -13.17
CA MET A 170 26.34 1.47 -12.33
C MET A 170 26.08 2.87 -11.80
N ASN A 171 24.83 3.30 -11.87
CA ASN A 171 24.39 4.62 -11.46
C ASN A 171 23.11 4.55 -10.64
N THR A 172 22.65 5.71 -10.19
CA THR A 172 21.42 5.82 -9.41
C THR A 172 20.22 5.86 -10.34
N GLU A 173 19.34 4.89 -10.17
CA GLU A 173 17.99 4.88 -10.71
C GLU A 173 17.09 5.81 -9.90
N HIS A 174 16.36 6.68 -10.59
CA HIS A 174 15.26 7.46 -10.03
C HIS A 174 13.95 6.78 -10.37
N THR A 175 13.44 5.89 -9.50
CA THR A 175 12.22 5.12 -9.76
C THR A 175 11.04 6.05 -10.09
N TRP A 176 10.92 7.20 -9.42
CA TRP A 176 10.16 8.32 -9.97
C TRP A 176 11.08 9.21 -10.83
N PRO A 177 10.85 9.35 -12.15
CA PRO A 177 11.79 10.06 -13.02
C PRO A 177 11.98 11.55 -12.64
N GLN A 178 13.23 12.04 -12.67
CA GLN A 178 13.53 13.46 -12.44
C GLN A 178 12.75 14.39 -13.38
N SER A 179 12.57 13.99 -14.65
CA SER A 179 11.81 14.77 -15.63
C SER A 179 10.31 14.91 -15.31
N LEU A 180 9.80 14.16 -14.34
CA LEU A 180 8.42 14.18 -13.86
C LEU A 180 8.30 14.81 -12.45
N GLY A 181 9.27 15.63 -12.05
CA GLY A 181 9.19 16.47 -10.85
C GLY A 181 10.08 16.05 -9.68
N ALA A 182 10.95 15.06 -9.87
CA ALA A 182 11.99 14.70 -8.91
C ALA A 182 13.33 15.43 -9.18
N ASP A 183 13.31 16.62 -9.79
CA ASP A 183 14.54 17.37 -10.17
C ASP A 183 14.98 18.41 -9.14
N VAL A 184 14.24 18.55 -8.04
CA VAL A 184 14.51 19.48 -6.94
C VAL A 184 14.56 18.75 -5.60
N GLU A 185 15.41 19.22 -4.70
CA GLU A 185 15.51 18.72 -3.33
C GLU A 185 14.26 19.10 -2.51
N PRO A 186 13.78 18.24 -1.60
CA PRO A 186 14.37 16.94 -1.23
C PRO A 186 14.01 15.78 -2.18
N ALA A 187 13.02 15.95 -3.08
CA ALA A 187 12.55 14.87 -3.96
C ALA A 187 13.66 14.19 -4.74
N LYS A 188 14.61 14.96 -5.28
CA LYS A 188 15.74 14.43 -6.06
C LYS A 188 16.66 13.49 -5.29
N CYS A 189 16.81 13.68 -3.99
CA CYS A 189 17.78 12.98 -3.15
C CYS A 189 17.15 11.98 -2.16
N ASP A 190 15.83 11.80 -2.23
CA ASP A 190 15.07 10.92 -1.37
C ASP A 190 15.40 9.44 -1.60
N LEU A 191 16.08 8.77 -0.67
CA LEU A 191 16.53 7.39 -0.88
C LEU A 191 15.39 6.36 -0.98
N HIS A 192 14.15 6.71 -0.62
CA HIS A 192 13.01 5.79 -0.76
C HIS A 192 12.60 5.52 -2.21
N HIS A 193 13.09 6.33 -3.17
CA HIS A 193 12.87 6.11 -4.60
C HIS A 193 14.16 6.04 -5.43
N LEU A 194 15.32 6.01 -4.77
CA LEU A 194 16.62 5.87 -5.42
C LEU A 194 17.15 4.47 -5.25
N PHE A 195 17.65 3.85 -6.32
CA PHE A 195 18.18 2.49 -6.29
C PHE A 195 19.46 2.31 -7.13
N PRO A 196 20.31 1.32 -6.83
CA PRO A 196 21.40 0.91 -7.70
C PRO A 196 20.87 0.32 -9.02
N SER A 197 21.32 0.84 -10.16
CA SER A 197 21.02 0.25 -11.47
C SER A 197 22.21 0.28 -12.40
N ASP A 198 22.32 -0.75 -13.24
CA ASP A 198 23.19 -0.75 -14.40
C ASP A 198 22.94 0.49 -15.25
N ALA A 199 24.01 1.16 -15.65
CA ALA A 199 23.91 2.43 -16.35
C ALA A 199 23.14 2.28 -17.68
N ASP A 200 23.36 1.18 -18.41
CA ASP A 200 22.66 0.89 -19.67
C ASP A 200 21.17 0.59 -19.46
N ALA A 201 20.81 -0.13 -18.39
CA ALA A 201 19.42 -0.44 -18.07
C ALA A 201 18.67 0.82 -17.62
N ASN A 202 19.26 1.63 -16.74
CA ASN A 202 18.71 2.92 -16.33
C ASN A 202 18.51 3.85 -17.54
N ASN A 203 19.51 3.97 -18.41
CA ASN A 203 19.39 4.78 -19.64
C ASN A 203 18.25 4.30 -20.56
N ALA A 204 18.01 2.99 -20.65
CA ALA A 204 16.93 2.44 -21.46
C ALA A 204 15.55 2.60 -20.80
N ARG A 205 15.48 2.46 -19.48
CA ARG A 205 14.27 2.70 -18.68
C ARG A 205 13.85 4.17 -18.79
N GLY A 206 14.80 5.09 -18.71
CA GLY A 206 14.58 6.52 -18.90
C GLY A 206 13.45 7.07 -18.02
N ASN A 207 12.36 7.50 -18.66
CA ASN A 207 11.13 7.95 -17.97
C ASN A 207 9.89 7.14 -18.41
N LEU A 208 10.09 5.92 -18.91
CA LEU A 208 9.01 5.06 -19.36
C LEU A 208 8.12 4.70 -18.17
N SER A 209 6.82 4.63 -18.42
CA SER A 209 5.86 4.15 -17.41
C SER A 209 6.10 2.67 -17.11
N PHE A 210 5.91 2.31 -15.85
CA PHE A 210 5.89 0.91 -15.46
C PHE A 210 4.61 0.22 -15.95
N ALA A 211 4.75 -1.01 -16.44
CA ALA A 211 3.65 -1.86 -16.89
C ALA A 211 4.07 -3.33 -16.95
N GLU A 212 3.08 -4.23 -17.02
CA GLU A 212 3.25 -5.60 -17.48
C GLU A 212 3.51 -5.61 -19.01
N VAL A 213 4.63 -6.19 -19.45
CA VAL A 213 5.06 -6.20 -20.86
C VAL A 213 4.71 -7.55 -21.50
N SER A 214 3.62 -7.56 -22.28
CA SER A 214 3.22 -8.75 -23.06
C SER A 214 3.98 -8.93 -24.37
N SER A 215 4.57 -7.86 -24.92
CA SER A 215 5.38 -7.89 -26.14
C SER A 215 6.74 -7.28 -25.86
N VAL A 216 7.74 -8.14 -25.70
CA VAL A 216 9.08 -7.75 -25.27
C VAL A 216 9.95 -7.35 -26.47
N ASP A 217 10.43 -6.11 -26.44
CA ASP A 217 11.45 -5.62 -27.36
C ASP A 217 12.85 -6.08 -26.92
N ARG A 218 13.11 -6.08 -25.61
CA ARG A 218 14.38 -6.52 -25.03
C ARG A 218 14.24 -6.95 -23.57
N TRP A 219 14.91 -8.05 -23.23
CA TRP A 219 15.15 -8.47 -21.85
C TRP A 219 16.41 -7.80 -21.27
N TRP A 220 16.35 -7.45 -19.99
CA TRP A 220 17.41 -6.74 -19.26
C TRP A 220 18.07 -7.55 -18.15
N ASP A 221 17.52 -8.73 -17.83
CA ASP A 221 18.12 -9.71 -16.94
C ASP A 221 18.36 -11.05 -17.66
N GLU A 222 18.96 -11.99 -16.94
CA GLU A 222 19.18 -13.35 -17.42
C GLU A 222 17.97 -14.28 -17.19
N THR A 223 17.07 -13.89 -16.28
CA THR A 223 15.87 -14.66 -15.89
C THR A 223 14.70 -14.45 -16.84
N GLY A 224 14.69 -13.37 -17.62
CA GLY A 224 13.59 -13.05 -18.52
C GLY A 224 12.39 -12.48 -17.78
N GLU A 225 12.64 -11.60 -16.81
CA GLU A 225 11.61 -10.97 -15.96
C GLU A 225 11.60 -9.45 -16.16
N SER A 226 12.77 -8.81 -16.27
CA SER A 226 12.84 -7.38 -16.60
C SER A 226 12.86 -7.13 -18.11
N ALA A 227 11.88 -6.37 -18.59
CA ALA A 227 11.64 -6.15 -20.01
C ALA A 227 11.44 -4.69 -20.38
N LEU A 228 11.98 -4.33 -21.53
CA LEU A 228 11.55 -3.16 -22.30
C LEU A 228 10.46 -3.61 -23.29
N GLY A 229 9.30 -2.98 -23.22
CA GLY A 229 8.21 -3.10 -24.18
C GLY A 229 8.03 -1.85 -25.04
N GLU A 230 6.88 -1.77 -25.72
CA GLU A 230 6.52 -0.60 -26.54
C GLU A 230 6.25 0.63 -25.64
N GLY A 231 7.31 1.38 -25.33
CA GLY A 231 7.23 2.60 -24.52
C GLY A 231 6.95 2.36 -23.03
N THR A 232 7.19 1.15 -22.54
CA THR A 232 6.95 0.74 -21.14
C THR A 232 8.11 -0.09 -20.60
N TRP A 233 8.24 -0.12 -19.29
CA TRP A 233 9.25 -0.90 -18.58
C TRP A 233 8.61 -1.85 -17.57
N GLU A 234 9.06 -3.09 -17.57
CA GLU A 234 8.74 -4.09 -16.56
C GLU A 234 10.01 -4.37 -15.74
N PRO A 235 10.02 -4.11 -14.42
CA PRO A 235 11.12 -4.50 -13.56
C PRO A 235 11.08 -6.02 -13.30
N ARG A 236 12.13 -6.54 -12.67
CA ARG A 236 12.17 -7.94 -12.23
C ARG A 236 11.01 -8.23 -11.27
N GLU A 237 10.52 -9.47 -11.25
CA GLU A 237 9.43 -9.88 -10.35
C GLU A 237 9.75 -9.56 -8.89
N VAL A 238 10.98 -9.85 -8.45
CA VAL A 238 11.50 -9.60 -7.09
C VAL A 238 11.71 -8.11 -6.74
N HIS A 239 11.32 -7.20 -7.62
CA HIS A 239 11.44 -5.76 -7.42
C HIS A 239 10.13 -5.00 -7.74
N LYS A 240 9.09 -5.70 -8.20
CA LYS A 240 7.81 -5.08 -8.59
C LYS A 240 7.14 -4.42 -7.39
N GLY A 241 7.17 -5.07 -6.23
CA GLY A 241 6.61 -4.56 -4.97
C GLY A 241 7.37 -3.35 -4.47
N ASN A 242 8.71 -3.37 -4.52
CA ASN A 242 9.53 -2.21 -4.16
C ASN A 242 9.23 -1.01 -5.05
N VAL A 243 9.09 -1.22 -6.37
CA VAL A 243 8.71 -0.17 -7.32
C VAL A 243 7.34 0.39 -6.97
N ALA A 244 6.35 -0.48 -6.71
CA ALA A 244 5.01 -0.06 -6.32
C ALA A 244 5.03 0.82 -5.07
N ARG A 245 5.66 0.35 -3.99
CA ARG A 245 5.74 1.09 -2.71
C ARG A 245 6.57 2.38 -2.84
N ALA A 246 7.62 2.41 -3.65
CA ALA A 246 8.40 3.63 -3.92
C ALA A 246 7.62 4.67 -4.73
N MET A 247 6.87 4.24 -5.76
CA MET A 247 6.04 5.14 -6.58
C MET A 247 4.86 5.72 -5.79
N LEU A 248 4.17 4.87 -5.00
CA LEU A 248 3.07 5.30 -4.12
C LEU A 248 3.56 6.26 -3.04
N TYR A 249 4.71 5.96 -2.43
CA TYR A 249 5.37 6.85 -1.47
C TYR A 249 5.69 8.20 -2.09
N PHE A 250 6.36 8.22 -3.25
CA PHE A 250 6.74 9.48 -3.89
C PHE A 250 5.50 10.32 -4.23
N ALA A 251 4.46 9.70 -4.77
CA ALA A 251 3.21 10.38 -5.09
C ALA A 251 2.58 11.03 -3.85
N MET A 252 2.45 10.28 -2.77
CA MET A 252 1.92 10.76 -1.48
C MET A 252 2.80 11.87 -0.89
N ARG A 253 4.12 11.65 -0.79
CA ARG A 253 5.07 12.57 -0.13
C ARG A 253 5.17 13.91 -0.83
N TYR A 254 5.10 13.92 -2.16
CA TYR A 254 5.31 15.11 -3.00
C TYR A 254 4.02 15.66 -3.64
N GLY A 255 2.86 15.12 -3.28
CA GLY A 255 1.56 15.67 -3.66
C GLY A 255 1.18 15.42 -5.13
N TYR A 256 1.59 14.29 -5.70
CA TYR A 256 1.15 13.85 -7.01
C TYR A 256 -0.05 12.91 -6.91
N ALA A 257 -0.95 13.00 -7.88
CA ALA A 257 -2.03 12.04 -8.03
C ALA A 257 -1.50 10.76 -8.70
N THR A 258 -1.86 9.61 -8.15
CA THR A 258 -1.64 8.31 -8.80
C THR A 258 -2.79 8.06 -9.78
N ASP A 259 -2.47 7.82 -11.06
CA ASP A 259 -3.47 7.40 -12.05
C ASP A 259 -4.17 6.11 -11.59
N PRO A 260 -5.50 5.97 -11.70
CA PRO A 260 -6.20 4.78 -11.23
C PRO A 260 -5.71 3.46 -11.84
N GLY A 261 -5.26 3.47 -13.10
CA GLY A 261 -4.67 2.29 -13.73
C GLY A 261 -3.29 1.94 -13.16
N GLN A 262 -2.48 2.95 -12.88
CA GLN A 262 -1.20 2.75 -12.18
C GLN A 262 -1.40 2.33 -10.72
N LEU A 263 -2.39 2.87 -10.01
CA LEU A 263 -2.71 2.41 -8.65
C LEU A 263 -3.11 0.93 -8.64
N ALA A 264 -3.96 0.51 -9.59
CA ALA A 264 -4.34 -0.90 -9.73
C ALA A 264 -3.13 -1.80 -10.03
N LEU A 265 -2.21 -1.35 -10.89
CA LEU A 265 -0.95 -2.05 -11.17
C LEU A 265 -0.10 -2.16 -9.90
N TYR A 266 0.12 -1.05 -9.19
CA TYR A 266 0.97 -1.02 -7.99
C TYR A 266 0.39 -1.87 -6.85
N ARG A 267 -0.93 -1.92 -6.69
CA ARG A 267 -1.59 -2.86 -5.78
C ARG A 267 -1.33 -4.31 -6.16
N SER A 268 -1.49 -4.64 -7.44
CA SER A 268 -1.21 -5.99 -7.94
C SER A 268 0.25 -6.37 -7.71
N TRP A 269 1.18 -5.46 -7.94
CA TRP A 269 2.61 -5.69 -7.73
C TRP A 269 2.98 -5.79 -6.25
N HIS A 270 2.39 -4.94 -5.41
CA HIS A 270 2.55 -5.01 -3.96
C HIS A 270 2.11 -6.37 -3.40
N ALA A 271 0.96 -6.89 -3.84
CA ALA A 271 0.46 -8.20 -3.41
C ALA A 271 1.29 -9.36 -3.96
N ALA A 272 1.80 -9.25 -5.20
CA ALA A 272 2.61 -10.29 -5.82
C ALA A 272 4.04 -10.36 -5.27
N ASP A 273 4.57 -9.23 -4.81
CA ASP A 273 5.92 -9.06 -4.24
C ASP A 273 5.79 -8.32 -2.87
N PRO A 274 5.41 -9.05 -1.80
CA PRO A 274 5.23 -8.50 -0.46
C PRO A 274 6.50 -7.83 0.08
N VAL A 275 6.36 -7.03 1.13
CA VAL A 275 7.53 -6.48 1.83
C VAL A 275 8.38 -7.62 2.37
N ASP A 276 9.69 -7.52 2.19
CA ASP A 276 10.66 -8.42 2.77
C ASP A 276 11.57 -7.73 3.80
N ALA A 277 12.34 -8.53 4.53
CA ALA A 277 13.17 -8.04 5.62
C ALA A 277 14.29 -7.10 5.11
N ALA A 278 14.70 -7.25 3.85
CA ALA A 278 15.71 -6.39 3.25
C ALA A 278 15.12 -4.99 2.98
N GLU A 279 13.90 -4.92 2.46
CA GLU A 279 13.19 -3.67 2.23
C GLU A 279 12.82 -2.97 3.55
N ARG A 280 12.35 -3.70 4.56
CA ARG A 280 12.09 -3.15 5.90
C ARG A 280 13.37 -2.59 6.52
N THR A 281 14.46 -3.35 6.47
CA THR A 281 15.77 -2.88 6.94
C THR A 281 16.20 -1.62 6.19
N ARG A 282 16.01 -1.59 4.87
CA ARG A 282 16.38 -0.45 4.02
C ARG A 282 15.60 0.81 4.41
N THR A 283 14.27 0.73 4.55
CA THR A 283 13.44 1.90 4.90
C THR A 283 13.76 2.46 6.28
N LEU A 284 14.04 1.60 7.27
CA LEU A 284 14.41 2.03 8.63
C LEU A 284 15.79 2.70 8.65
N ARG A 285 16.74 2.22 7.85
CA ARG A 285 18.04 2.88 7.70
C ARG A 285 17.93 4.23 6.99
N ILE A 286 17.01 4.35 6.02
CA ILE A 286 16.71 5.64 5.39
C ILE A 286 16.08 6.58 6.40
N ARG A 287 15.13 6.13 7.23
CA ARG A 287 14.56 6.92 8.33
C ARG A 287 15.64 7.49 9.25
N ASP A 288 16.58 6.65 9.70
CA ASP A 288 17.66 7.08 10.59
C ASP A 288 18.58 8.13 9.93
N ARG A 289 18.61 8.21 8.60
CA ARG A 289 19.39 9.18 7.83
C ARG A 289 18.61 10.43 7.41
N GLN A 290 17.35 10.28 7.00
CA GLN A 290 16.55 11.31 6.31
C GLN A 290 15.30 11.73 7.09
N GLY A 291 15.00 11.10 8.22
CA GLY A 291 13.93 11.50 9.14
C GLY A 291 12.79 10.49 9.20
N GLU A 292 12.30 10.00 8.06
CA GLU A 292 11.06 9.21 7.99
C GLU A 292 11.25 7.89 7.23
N ALA A 293 10.49 6.87 7.64
CA ALA A 293 10.36 5.63 6.90
C ALA A 293 9.28 5.78 5.80
N ASN A 294 9.36 4.94 4.77
CA ASN A 294 8.26 4.78 3.82
C ASN A 294 7.10 4.02 4.52
N PRO A 295 5.94 4.67 4.77
CA PRO A 295 4.80 4.04 5.46
C PRO A 295 4.29 2.80 4.75
N TYR A 296 4.34 2.74 3.42
CA TYR A 296 3.88 1.57 2.66
C TYR A 296 4.81 0.36 2.76
N VAL A 297 6.01 0.53 3.35
CA VAL A 297 6.93 -0.58 3.65
C VAL A 297 6.77 -1.02 5.11
N VAL A 298 6.67 -0.09 6.05
CA VAL A 298 6.56 -0.42 7.48
C VAL A 298 5.13 -0.78 7.90
N CYS A 299 4.13 -0.38 7.12
CA CYS A 299 2.72 -0.72 7.29
C CYS A 299 2.13 -1.14 5.91
N PRO A 300 2.42 -2.37 5.43
CA PRO A 300 2.05 -2.80 4.07
C PRO A 300 0.55 -2.65 3.75
N ASP A 301 -0.33 -2.94 4.72
CA ASP A 301 -1.79 -2.86 4.61
C ASP A 301 -2.32 -1.46 4.23
N LEU A 302 -1.51 -0.41 4.39
CA LEU A 302 -1.88 0.93 3.93
C LEU A 302 -2.09 0.99 2.41
N VAL A 303 -1.45 0.11 1.63
CA VAL A 303 -1.64 0.03 0.17
C VAL A 303 -3.05 -0.44 -0.19
N ASP A 304 -3.62 -1.35 0.58
CA ASP A 304 -4.96 -1.88 0.36
C ASP A 304 -6.05 -0.86 0.69
N ARG A 305 -5.69 0.17 1.45
CA ARG A 305 -6.60 1.26 1.88
C ARG A 305 -6.63 2.48 0.93
N LEU A 306 -5.78 2.54 -0.09
CA LEU A 306 -5.70 3.62 -1.11
C LEU A 306 -6.88 3.75 -2.10
#